data_AF-A0A654EX93-F1
#
_entry.id   AF-A0A654EX93-F1
#
_cell.length_a   1.000
_cell.length_b   1.000
_cell.length_c   1.000
_cell.angle_alpha   90.00
_cell.angle_beta   90.00
_cell.angle_gamma   90.00
#
_symmetry.space_group_name_H-M   'P 1'
#
loop_
_entity.id
_entity.type
_entity.pdbx_description
1 polymer ?
#
loop_
_entity_poly.entity_id
_entity_poly.type
_entity_poly.pdbx_seq_one_letter_code
_entity_poly.pdbx_strand_id
1 'polypeptide(L)'
;MRRFNPDWFDLYSGWLEYSVKKDKAYCLGCYLFRDYLENKSASDTFATKGFDTWKNPQSLREHVGLVNSFHNNALKRADCLMRQGQSIVHAFYKQDDIVKGEYRIKLNASIDCCRYLVRQGLPFRGHDESVDSANRGNFLELVKYTAGQNEVVSKVVLENAPNNNQMIRGQDYDGASNMKASCKRKDRVRDEFRKKLEEGINQGQIKTGKGLNQQLSL
;
A
#
# COMPACT_ATOMS: atom_id res chain seq x y z
N MET A 1 -37.66 1.55 -20.51
CA MET A 1 -37.01 2.79 -20.02
C MET A 1 -35.96 3.26 -21.03
N ARG A 2 -35.86 4.56 -21.33
CA ARG A 2 -34.82 5.16 -22.21
C ARG A 2 -33.92 6.15 -21.43
N ARG A 3 -33.89 6.06 -20.11
CA ARG A 3 -33.16 6.94 -19.21
C ARG A 3 -32.47 6.10 -18.15
N PHE A 4 -31.41 6.65 -17.56
CA PHE A 4 -30.74 6.07 -16.42
C PHE A 4 -31.72 5.80 -15.27
N ASN A 5 -31.64 4.63 -14.65
CA ASN A 5 -32.43 4.29 -13.47
C ASN A 5 -31.58 4.48 -12.20
N PRO A 6 -31.93 5.41 -11.28
CA PRO A 6 -31.24 5.59 -10.01
C PRO A 6 -31.13 4.32 -9.16
N ASP A 7 -32.10 3.40 -9.22
CA ASP A 7 -32.07 2.14 -8.46
C ASP A 7 -30.83 1.28 -8.78
N TRP A 8 -30.20 1.50 -9.94
CA TRP A 8 -28.95 0.82 -10.30
C TRP A 8 -27.77 1.24 -9.42
N PHE A 9 -27.84 2.40 -8.77
CA PHE A 9 -26.85 2.75 -7.76
C PHE A 9 -26.89 1.82 -6.56
N ASP A 10 -28.07 1.38 -6.13
CA ASP A 10 -28.18 0.44 -5.01
C ASP A 10 -27.68 -0.95 -5.41
N LEU A 11 -28.04 -1.41 -6.62
CA LEU A 11 -27.62 -2.71 -7.15
C LEU A 11 -26.12 -2.79 -7.48
N TYR A 12 -25.51 -1.68 -7.94
CA TYR A 12 -24.13 -1.64 -8.42
C TYR A 12 -23.27 -0.58 -7.70
N SER A 13 -23.59 -0.33 -6.42
CA SER A 13 -22.98 0.71 -5.56
C SER A 13 -21.46 0.66 -5.46
N GLY A 14 -20.86 -0.51 -5.70
CA GLY A 14 -19.43 -0.74 -5.62
C GLY A 14 -18.61 -0.14 -6.78
N TRP A 15 -19.22 0.23 -7.91
CA TRP A 15 -18.44 0.63 -9.09
C TRP A 15 -19.12 1.58 -10.08
N LEU A 16 -20.46 1.63 -10.10
CA LEU A 16 -21.21 2.37 -11.12
C LEU A 16 -21.14 3.89 -10.85
N GLU A 17 -20.69 4.65 -11.84
CA GLU A 17 -20.68 6.11 -11.82
C GLU A 17 -21.51 6.67 -12.97
N TYR A 18 -22.22 7.77 -12.77
CA TYR A 18 -23.02 8.41 -13.82
C TYR A 18 -22.58 9.86 -14.04
N SER A 19 -22.34 10.21 -15.30
CA SER A 19 -22.03 11.57 -15.72
C SER A 19 -23.27 12.24 -16.29
N VAL A 20 -23.84 13.18 -15.54
CA VAL A 20 -25.00 13.99 -15.97
C VAL A 20 -24.71 14.75 -17.27
N LYS A 21 -23.52 15.37 -17.37
CA LYS A 21 -23.15 16.19 -18.53
C LYS A 21 -23.11 15.38 -19.83
N LYS A 22 -22.73 14.10 -19.73
CA LYS A 22 -22.59 13.21 -20.88
C LYS A 22 -23.76 12.23 -21.03
N ASP A 23 -24.70 12.23 -20.09
CA ASP A 23 -25.78 11.24 -19.95
C ASP A 23 -25.30 9.80 -20.14
N LYS A 24 -24.23 9.42 -19.43
CA LYS A 24 -23.53 8.13 -19.59
C LYS A 24 -23.05 7.56 -18.27
N ALA A 25 -23.05 6.24 -18.17
CA ALA A 25 -22.52 5.50 -17.03
C ALA A 25 -21.11 4.95 -17.29
N TYR A 26 -20.30 4.91 -16.23
CA TYR A 26 -18.90 4.53 -16.23
C TYR A 26 -18.61 3.59 -15.06
N CYS A 27 -17.43 2.95 -15.10
CA CYS A 27 -16.89 2.13 -14.03
C CYS A 27 -15.54 2.69 -13.59
N LEU A 28 -15.47 3.25 -12.39
CA LEU A 28 -14.26 3.92 -11.89
C LEU A 28 -13.06 2.96 -11.82
N GLY A 29 -13.28 1.74 -11.33
CA GLY A 29 -12.22 0.73 -11.23
C GLY A 29 -11.64 0.40 -12.61
N CYS A 30 -12.52 0.15 -13.58
CA CYS A 30 -12.14 -0.13 -14.97
C CYS A 30 -11.44 1.06 -15.65
N TYR A 31 -11.83 2.30 -15.32
CA TYR A 31 -11.16 3.49 -15.82
C TYR A 31 -9.73 3.64 -15.28
N LEU A 32 -9.53 3.44 -13.97
CA LEU A 32 -8.24 3.66 -13.31
C LEU A 32 -7.23 2.53 -13.55
N PHE A 33 -7.67 1.28 -13.63
CA PHE A 33 -6.79 0.10 -13.65
C PHE A 33 -6.75 -0.61 -15.02
N ARG A 34 -6.91 0.16 -16.10
CA ARG A 34 -6.82 -0.37 -17.46
C ARG A 34 -5.41 -0.83 -17.80
N ASP A 35 -5.30 -2.09 -18.23
CA ASP A 35 -4.07 -2.61 -18.81
C ASP A 35 -3.95 -2.09 -20.25
N TYR A 36 -2.99 -1.19 -20.49
CA TYR A 36 -2.68 -0.68 -21.84
C TYR A 36 -1.94 -1.70 -22.72
N LEU A 37 -1.43 -2.77 -22.12
CA LEU A 37 -0.57 -3.77 -22.78
C LEU A 37 -1.34 -4.91 -23.44
N GLU A 38 -2.57 -5.19 -23.00
CA GLU A 38 -3.42 -6.20 -23.61
C GLU A 38 -4.54 -5.51 -24.38
N ASN A 39 -4.50 -5.60 -25.71
CA ASN A 39 -5.59 -5.22 -26.62
C ASN A 39 -6.85 -6.10 -26.42
N LYS A 40 -7.37 -6.23 -25.19
CA LYS A 40 -8.68 -6.82 -24.89
C LYS A 40 -9.74 -5.75 -25.06
N SER A 41 -10.10 -5.56 -26.32
CA SER A 41 -11.10 -4.69 -26.92
C SER A 41 -12.55 -4.83 -26.41
N ALA A 42 -12.82 -5.54 -25.31
CA ALA A 42 -14.16 -5.95 -24.93
C ALA A 42 -14.86 -5.12 -23.82
N SER A 43 -14.18 -4.21 -23.12
CA SER A 43 -14.80 -3.41 -22.04
C SER A 43 -14.43 -1.92 -22.06
N ASP A 44 -14.20 -1.34 -23.24
CA ASP A 44 -13.92 0.09 -23.40
C ASP A 44 -15.18 0.96 -23.17
N THR A 45 -16.37 0.37 -23.26
CA THR A 45 -17.66 1.07 -23.10
C THR A 45 -17.81 1.70 -21.72
N PHE A 46 -17.49 0.99 -20.64
CA PHE A 46 -17.62 1.52 -19.28
C PHE A 46 -16.38 2.30 -18.79
N ALA A 47 -15.25 2.20 -19.49
CA ALA A 47 -14.03 2.91 -19.13
C ALA A 47 -13.88 4.26 -19.85
N THR A 48 -14.11 4.32 -21.17
CA THR A 48 -13.83 5.53 -21.96
C THR A 48 -15.07 6.11 -22.64
N LYS A 49 -15.85 5.28 -23.35
CA LYS A 49 -16.96 5.76 -24.19
C LYS A 49 -18.20 6.14 -23.37
N GLY A 50 -18.39 5.52 -22.21
CA GLY A 50 -19.58 5.63 -21.39
C GLY A 50 -20.75 4.80 -21.92
N PHE A 51 -21.42 4.09 -21.04
CA PHE A 51 -22.63 3.30 -21.32
C PHE A 51 -23.87 4.18 -21.32
N ASP A 52 -24.64 4.15 -22.40
CA ASP A 52 -25.90 4.88 -22.61
C ASP A 52 -27.04 3.97 -23.12
N THR A 53 -26.79 2.67 -23.28
CA THR A 53 -27.78 1.70 -23.76
C THR A 53 -28.75 1.28 -22.65
N TRP A 54 -29.54 2.24 -22.16
CA TRP A 54 -30.48 2.06 -21.03
C TRP A 54 -31.55 0.99 -21.25
N LYS A 55 -31.81 0.62 -22.51
CA LYS A 55 -32.77 -0.42 -22.88
C LYS A 55 -32.27 -1.84 -22.57
N ASN A 56 -30.96 -2.03 -22.37
CA ASN A 56 -30.36 -3.33 -22.11
C ASN A 56 -29.61 -3.36 -20.76
N PRO A 57 -30.31 -3.53 -19.63
CA PRO A 57 -29.67 -3.62 -18.32
C PRO A 57 -28.81 -4.90 -18.17
N GLN A 58 -28.97 -5.90 -19.04
CA GLN A 58 -28.15 -7.11 -19.01
C GLN A 58 -26.67 -6.80 -19.23
N SER A 59 -26.36 -5.75 -20.01
CA SER A 59 -24.97 -5.32 -20.26
C SER A 59 -24.24 -4.86 -18.99
N LEU A 60 -24.96 -4.40 -17.95
CA LEU A 60 -24.36 -4.10 -16.64
C LEU A 60 -23.91 -5.39 -15.93
N ARG A 61 -24.71 -6.46 -16.01
CA ARG A 61 -24.36 -7.78 -15.47
C ARG A 61 -23.22 -8.43 -16.24
N GLU A 62 -23.25 -8.33 -17.57
CA GLU A 62 -22.19 -8.83 -18.45
C GLU A 62 -20.86 -8.10 -18.22
N HIS A 63 -20.89 -6.79 -17.92
CA HIS A 63 -19.70 -6.03 -17.57
C HIS A 63 -19.00 -6.56 -16.31
N VAL A 64 -19.79 -6.88 -15.27
CA VAL A 64 -19.24 -7.50 -14.04
C VAL A 64 -18.59 -8.84 -14.38
N GLY A 65 -19.24 -9.65 -15.22
CA GLY A 65 -18.69 -10.91 -15.73
C GLY A 65 -18.35 -11.92 -14.62
N LEU A 66 -17.46 -12.86 -14.94
CA LEU A 66 -17.01 -13.92 -14.01
C LEU A 66 -15.92 -13.46 -13.04
N VAL A 67 -15.53 -14.30 -12.09
CA VAL A 67 -14.60 -14.02 -10.96
C VAL A 67 -13.23 -13.43 -11.36
N ASN A 68 -12.80 -13.63 -12.61
CA ASN A 68 -11.56 -13.10 -13.19
C ASN A 68 -11.80 -12.17 -14.39
N SER A 69 -13.00 -11.61 -14.51
CA SER A 69 -13.28 -10.56 -15.49
C SER A 69 -12.35 -9.37 -15.27
N PHE A 70 -12.17 -8.58 -16.32
CA PHE A 70 -11.43 -7.33 -16.24
C PHE A 70 -11.98 -6.43 -15.12
N HIS A 71 -13.30 -6.36 -14.98
CA HIS A 71 -13.98 -5.65 -13.91
C HIS A 71 -13.55 -6.12 -12.51
N ASN A 72 -13.67 -7.41 -12.23
CA ASN A 72 -13.35 -7.96 -10.92
C ASN A 72 -11.85 -7.84 -10.59
N ASN A 73 -10.97 -7.96 -11.59
CA ASN A 73 -9.54 -7.71 -11.41
C ASN A 73 -9.24 -6.22 -11.14
N ALA A 74 -9.92 -5.31 -11.83
CA ALA A 74 -9.80 -3.88 -11.58
C ALA A 74 -10.29 -3.48 -10.17
N LEU A 75 -11.38 -4.09 -9.70
CA LEU A 75 -11.85 -3.91 -8.32
C LEU A 75 -10.88 -4.49 -7.29
N LYS A 76 -10.31 -5.68 -7.53
CA LYS A 76 -9.25 -6.24 -6.67
C LYS A 76 -8.04 -5.30 -6.58
N ARG A 77 -7.58 -4.74 -7.70
CA ARG A 77 -6.48 -3.76 -7.73
C ARG A 77 -6.85 -2.47 -6.99
N ALA A 78 -8.09 -2.01 -7.12
CA ALA A 78 -8.60 -0.88 -6.35
C ALA A 78 -8.59 -1.16 -4.84
N ASP A 79 -9.06 -2.34 -4.41
CA ASP A 79 -9.03 -2.74 -3.00
C ASP A 79 -7.59 -2.79 -2.46
N CYS A 80 -6.67 -3.42 -3.20
CA CYS A 80 -5.25 -3.45 -2.84
C CYS A 80 -4.65 -2.04 -2.71
N LEU A 81 -5.00 -1.11 -3.60
CA LEU A 81 -4.53 0.28 -3.52
C LEU A 81 -5.05 0.98 -2.25
N MET A 82 -6.29 0.70 -1.84
CA MET A 82 -6.88 1.30 -0.64
C MET A 82 -6.31 0.72 0.66
N ARG A 83 -5.71 -0.49 0.63
CA ARG A 83 -5.02 -1.10 1.77
C ARG A 83 -3.65 -0.45 2.01
N GLN A 84 -3.64 0.61 2.82
CA GLN A 84 -2.41 1.33 3.19
C GLN A 84 -1.30 0.42 3.76
N GLY A 85 -1.67 -0.66 4.45
CA GLY A 85 -0.74 -1.66 5.01
C GLY A 85 0.02 -2.50 3.97
N GLN A 86 -0.39 -2.45 2.70
CA GLN A 86 0.31 -3.11 1.57
C GLN A 86 1.12 -2.12 0.73
N SER A 87 1.16 -0.84 1.10
CA SER A 87 1.97 0.14 0.40
C SER A 87 3.46 -0.14 0.61
N ILE A 88 4.27 0.16 -0.42
CA ILE A 88 5.73 0.03 -0.35
C ILE A 88 6.31 0.89 0.80
N VAL A 89 5.71 2.06 1.05
CA VAL A 89 6.07 2.96 2.14
C VAL A 89 5.83 2.30 3.50
N HIS A 90 4.69 1.65 3.70
CA HIS A 90 4.40 0.94 4.94
C HIS A 90 5.34 -0.26 5.15
N ALA A 91 5.68 -0.97 4.07
CA ALA A 91 6.69 -2.04 4.12
C ALA A 91 8.07 -1.52 4.58
N PHE A 92 8.50 -0.35 4.08
CA PHE A 92 9.72 0.31 4.55
C PHE A 92 9.65 0.72 6.02
N TYR A 93 8.53 1.31 6.48
CA TYR A 93 8.37 1.64 7.91
C TYR A 93 8.39 0.40 8.81
N LYS A 94 7.78 -0.72 8.37
CA LYS A 94 7.80 -1.97 9.12
C LYS A 94 9.22 -2.54 9.21
N GLN A 95 10.00 -2.47 8.12
CA GLN A 95 11.42 -2.83 8.15
C GLN A 95 12.20 -1.91 9.10
N ASP A 96 11.95 -0.60 9.07
CA ASP A 96 12.60 0.37 9.94
C ASP A 96 12.38 0.07 11.44
N ASP A 97 11.16 -0.31 11.84
CA ASP A 97 10.89 -0.69 13.24
C ASP A 97 11.59 -1.98 13.68
N ILE A 98 11.65 -3.00 12.80
CA ILE A 98 12.39 -4.25 13.08
C ILE A 98 13.89 -3.96 13.22
N VAL A 99 14.46 -3.21 12.27
CA VAL A 99 15.88 -2.84 12.27
C VAL A 99 16.23 -2.00 13.51
N LYS A 100 15.37 -1.07 13.92
CA LYS A 100 15.53 -0.32 15.18
C LYS A 100 15.49 -1.23 16.41
N GLY A 101 14.62 -2.23 16.41
CA GLY A 101 14.54 -3.23 17.48
C GLY A 101 15.83 -4.01 17.62
N GLU A 102 16.32 -4.58 16.52
CA GLU A 102 17.59 -5.32 16.46
C GLU A 102 18.79 -4.45 16.87
N TYR A 103 18.82 -3.20 16.39
CA TYR A 103 19.84 -2.23 16.78
C TYR A 103 19.86 -1.98 18.30
N ARG A 104 18.68 -1.80 18.92
CA ARG A 104 18.57 -1.60 20.37
C ARG A 104 19.05 -2.81 21.17
N ILE A 105 18.69 -4.02 20.74
CA ILE A 105 19.13 -5.27 21.41
C ILE A 105 20.66 -5.35 21.41
N LYS A 106 21.28 -5.16 20.24
CA LYS A 106 22.73 -5.14 20.09
C LYS A 106 23.39 -4.05 20.93
N LEU A 107 22.88 -2.82 20.85
CA LEU A 107 23.41 -1.68 21.60
C LEU A 107 23.40 -1.96 23.10
N ASN A 108 22.30 -2.48 23.63
CA ASN A 108 22.19 -2.83 25.05
C ASN A 108 23.21 -3.91 25.44
N ALA A 109 23.33 -4.98 24.64
CA ALA A 109 24.32 -6.02 24.88
C ALA A 109 25.76 -5.47 24.90
N SER A 110 26.10 -4.58 23.96
CA SER A 110 27.41 -3.91 23.95
C SER A 110 27.62 -3.03 25.17
N ILE A 111 26.61 -2.24 25.58
CA ILE A 111 26.68 -1.40 26.78
C ILE A 111 26.91 -2.24 28.04
N ASP A 112 26.23 -3.37 28.17
CA ASP A 112 26.37 -4.23 29.35
C ASP A 112 27.75 -4.91 29.39
N CYS A 113 28.29 -5.33 28.24
CA CYS A 113 29.67 -5.80 28.12
C CYS A 113 30.66 -4.70 28.53
N CYS A 114 30.46 -3.47 28.05
CA CYS A 114 31.29 -2.32 28.41
C CYS A 114 31.23 -2.03 29.92
N ARG A 115 30.04 -2.02 30.50
CA ARG A 115 29.84 -1.79 31.95
C ARG A 115 30.59 -2.82 32.78
N TYR A 116 30.55 -4.10 32.38
CA TYR A 116 31.28 -5.15 33.07
C TYR A 116 32.79 -4.88 33.06
N LEU A 117 33.37 -4.63 31.89
CA LEU A 117 34.81 -4.42 31.73
C LEU A 117 35.30 -3.20 32.51
N VAL A 118 34.56 -2.08 32.45
CA VAL A 118 34.90 -0.87 33.24
C VAL A 118 34.86 -1.15 34.73
N ARG A 119 33.84 -1.85 35.22
CA ARG A 119 33.71 -2.19 36.64
C ARG A 119 34.85 -3.08 37.15
N GLN A 120 35.36 -3.97 36.31
CA GLN A 120 36.47 -4.85 36.64
C GLN A 120 37.85 -4.22 36.35
N GLY A 121 37.90 -3.02 35.75
CA GLY A 121 39.16 -2.39 35.33
C GLY A 121 39.89 -3.17 34.23
N LEU A 122 39.17 -3.95 33.42
CA LEU A 122 39.75 -4.79 32.38
C LEU A 122 39.92 -4.01 31.07
N PRO A 123 41.02 -4.23 30.33
CA PRO A 123 41.17 -3.66 29.00
C PRO A 123 40.11 -4.24 28.07
N PHE A 124 39.53 -3.41 27.20
CA PHE A 124 38.51 -3.86 26.25
C PHE A 124 39.10 -4.67 25.11
N ARG A 125 40.31 -4.30 24.69
CA ARG A 125 40.98 -4.80 23.49
C ARG A 125 41.99 -5.89 23.83
N GLY A 126 42.17 -6.81 22.88
CA GLY A 126 43.25 -7.79 22.88
C GLY A 126 44.44 -7.30 22.05
N HIS A 127 45.50 -8.12 21.99
CA HIS A 127 46.64 -7.89 21.10
C HIS A 127 46.27 -8.13 19.63
N ASP A 128 45.35 -9.05 19.38
CA ASP A 128 44.83 -9.37 18.05
C ASP A 128 43.31 -9.57 18.11
N GLU A 129 42.56 -8.76 17.36
CA GLU A 129 41.09 -8.83 17.25
C GLU A 129 40.64 -9.54 15.95
N SER A 130 41.58 -10.07 15.16
CA SER A 130 41.34 -10.83 13.93
C SER A 130 40.39 -12.01 14.17
N VAL A 131 39.66 -12.43 13.13
CA VAL A 131 38.69 -13.53 13.25
C VAL A 131 39.37 -14.85 13.63
N ASP A 132 40.61 -15.04 13.16
CA ASP A 132 41.40 -16.27 13.36
C ASP A 132 42.14 -16.31 14.70
N SER A 133 42.13 -15.22 15.48
CA SER A 133 42.79 -15.19 16.79
C SER A 133 42.07 -16.07 17.81
N ALA A 134 42.84 -16.85 18.57
CA ALA A 134 42.33 -17.66 19.69
C ALA A 134 41.74 -16.82 20.82
N ASN A 135 42.16 -15.55 20.96
CA ASN A 135 41.59 -14.60 21.90
C ASN A 135 41.48 -13.23 21.24
N ARG A 136 40.26 -12.86 20.87
CA ARG A 136 39.97 -11.62 20.13
C ARG A 136 39.86 -10.38 21.03
N GLY A 137 40.30 -10.47 22.28
CA GLY A 137 40.17 -9.41 23.26
C GLY A 137 38.90 -9.51 24.09
N ASN A 138 38.97 -8.94 25.30
CA ASN A 138 37.95 -9.15 26.33
C ASN A 138 36.55 -8.69 25.91
N PHE A 139 36.42 -7.62 25.12
CA PHE A 139 35.12 -7.16 24.65
C PHE A 139 34.47 -8.14 23.67
N LEU A 140 35.21 -8.58 22.65
CA LEU A 140 34.68 -9.51 21.65
C LEU A 140 34.34 -10.86 22.27
N GLU A 141 35.19 -11.38 23.16
CA GLU A 141 34.92 -12.63 23.87
C GLU A 141 33.72 -12.51 24.83
N LEU A 142 33.53 -11.37 25.49
CA LEU A 142 32.37 -11.14 26.35
C LEU A 142 31.06 -10.98 25.57
N VAL A 143 31.10 -10.33 24.39
CA VAL A 143 29.95 -10.25 23.48
C VAL A 143 29.59 -11.65 22.95
N LYS A 144 30.59 -12.46 22.54
CA LYS A 144 30.39 -13.86 22.15
C LYS A 144 29.76 -14.67 23.29
N TYR A 145 30.26 -14.51 24.51
CA TYR A 145 29.68 -15.16 25.70
C TYR A 145 28.22 -14.76 25.91
N THR A 146 27.92 -13.46 25.83
CA THR A 146 26.56 -12.93 25.99
C THR A 146 25.61 -13.45 24.90
N ALA A 147 26.09 -13.55 23.66
CA ALA A 147 25.36 -14.18 22.56
C ALA A 147 25.06 -15.67 22.84
N GLY A 148 26.04 -16.41 23.39
CA GLY A 148 25.84 -17.80 23.78
C GLY A 148 24.78 -18.01 24.88
N GLN A 149 24.57 -17.00 25.72
CA GLN A 149 23.55 -17.06 26.79
C GLN A 149 22.16 -16.60 26.34
N ASN A 150 22.06 -15.81 25.26
CA ASN A 150 20.80 -15.22 24.82
C ASN A 150 20.62 -15.34 23.30
N GLU A 151 19.69 -16.19 22.89
CA GLU A 151 19.40 -16.46 21.47
C GLU A 151 18.99 -15.19 20.70
N VAL A 152 18.28 -14.26 21.35
CA VAL A 152 17.86 -12.99 20.72
C VAL A 152 19.06 -12.09 20.45
N VAL A 153 20.02 -12.04 21.37
CA VAL A 153 21.28 -11.30 21.18
C VAL A 153 22.13 -11.99 20.12
N SER A 154 22.22 -13.33 20.16
CA SER A 154 23.00 -14.12 19.20
C SER A 154 22.65 -13.81 17.75
N LYS A 155 21.35 -13.69 17.45
CA LYS A 155 20.85 -13.39 16.10
C LYS A 155 21.23 -12.01 15.57
N VAL A 156 21.65 -11.07 16.42
CA VAL A 156 21.86 -9.68 16.01
C VAL A 156 23.28 -9.18 16.17
N VAL A 157 24.17 -9.86 16.89
CA VAL A 157 25.56 -9.40 17.16
C VAL A 157 26.62 -10.09 16.30
N LEU A 158 27.85 -9.53 16.29
CA LEU A 158 29.01 -10.09 15.59
C LEU A 158 28.74 -10.32 14.09
N GLU A 159 28.99 -11.53 13.57
CA GLU A 159 28.84 -11.89 12.15
C GLU A 159 27.38 -11.83 11.66
N ASN A 160 26.40 -11.89 12.59
CA ASN A 160 24.98 -11.76 12.25
C ASN A 160 24.54 -10.29 12.09
N ALA A 161 25.41 -9.34 12.40
CA ALA A 161 25.14 -7.92 12.20
C ALA A 161 25.61 -7.45 10.81
N PRO A 162 24.85 -6.56 10.13
CA PRO A 162 25.33 -5.92 8.91
C PRO A 162 26.63 -5.15 9.20
N ASN A 163 27.58 -5.14 8.25
CA ASN A 163 28.95 -4.66 8.44
C ASN A 163 29.05 -3.29 9.12
N ASN A 164 28.24 -2.32 8.68
CA ASN A 164 28.20 -0.97 9.27
C ASN A 164 27.63 -0.92 10.70
N ASN A 165 26.93 -1.97 11.12
CA ASN A 165 26.23 -2.11 12.40
C ASN A 165 26.87 -3.19 13.29
N GLN A 166 28.05 -3.71 12.98
CA GLN A 166 28.73 -4.69 13.84
C GLN A 166 29.15 -4.08 15.18
N MET A 167 29.16 -2.74 15.31
CA MET A 167 29.56 -2.01 16.53
C MET A 167 30.99 -2.38 16.98
N ILE A 168 31.77 -2.85 16.02
CA ILE A 168 33.19 -3.18 16.04
C ILE A 168 33.84 -2.21 15.04
N ARG A 169 35.16 -1.97 15.10
CA ARG A 169 35.80 -0.99 14.19
C ARG A 169 35.48 -1.27 12.72
N GLY A 170 35.26 -0.18 11.97
CA GLY A 170 34.46 -0.15 10.75
C GLY A 170 35.10 -0.71 9.48
N GLN A 171 34.24 -1.26 8.65
CA GLN A 171 34.39 -1.30 7.19
C GLN A 171 33.22 -0.49 6.60
N ASP A 172 33.59 0.65 6.01
CA ASP A 172 32.90 1.49 5.02
C ASP A 172 31.43 1.89 5.23
N TYR A 173 31.19 3.20 5.35
CA TYR A 173 29.85 3.81 5.45
C TYR A 173 29.56 4.66 4.21
N ASP A 174 28.55 4.28 3.43
CA ASP A 174 27.87 5.16 2.47
C ASP A 174 26.36 4.87 2.53
N GLY A 175 25.53 5.89 2.75
CA GLY A 175 24.08 5.73 2.66
C GLY A 175 23.26 6.83 3.32
N ALA A 176 22.99 7.90 2.58
CA ALA A 176 22.01 8.91 2.94
C ALA A 176 20.74 8.82 2.07
N SER A 177 19.60 9.10 2.72
CA SER A 177 18.38 9.72 2.20
C SER A 177 17.28 8.84 1.57
N ASN A 178 16.11 8.79 2.23
CA ASN A 178 14.85 9.16 1.55
C ASN A 178 13.67 9.39 2.52
N MET A 179 12.98 10.52 2.38
CA MET A 179 11.74 10.83 3.09
C MET A 179 10.84 11.70 2.18
N LYS A 180 9.65 11.23 1.77
CA LYS A 180 8.51 12.10 1.36
C LYS A 180 7.14 11.46 1.63
N ALA A 181 6.26 12.28 2.20
CA ALA A 181 4.84 12.08 2.57
C ALA A 181 3.90 12.19 1.33
N SER A 182 2.56 12.04 1.33
CA SER A 182 1.47 11.77 2.30
C SER A 182 0.21 11.48 1.45
N CYS A 183 -0.56 10.41 1.72
CA CYS A 183 -1.71 9.96 0.90
C CYS A 183 -3.12 10.35 1.41
N LYS A 184 -3.25 11.08 2.52
CA LYS A 184 -4.56 11.31 3.20
C LYS A 184 -5.53 12.31 2.53
N ARG A 185 -5.24 12.85 1.34
CA ARG A 185 -6.06 13.91 0.69
C ARG A 185 -7.07 13.42 -0.36
N LYS A 186 -7.03 12.14 -0.78
CA LYS A 186 -7.83 11.64 -1.92
C LYS A 186 -9.26 11.20 -1.54
N ASP A 187 -9.44 10.58 -0.37
CA ASP A 187 -10.71 9.91 -0.03
C ASP A 187 -11.85 10.90 0.25
N ARG A 188 -11.53 12.05 0.84
CA ARG A 188 -12.50 13.12 1.16
C ARG A 188 -13.17 13.73 -0.07
N VAL A 189 -12.45 13.76 -1.20
CA VAL A 189 -12.94 14.36 -2.46
C VAL A 189 -13.99 13.47 -3.13
N ARG A 190 -13.90 12.15 -2.97
CA ARG A 190 -14.82 11.18 -3.59
C ARG A 190 -16.19 11.18 -2.92
N ASP A 191 -16.23 11.26 -1.60
CA ASP A 191 -17.48 11.18 -0.84
C ASP A 191 -18.31 12.47 -0.94
N GLU A 192 -17.64 13.62 -1.03
CA GLU A 192 -18.30 14.92 -1.26
C GLU A 192 -18.94 15.02 -2.66
N PHE A 193 -18.36 14.38 -3.67
CA PHE A 193 -18.89 14.40 -5.03
C PHE A 193 -20.17 13.55 -5.16
N ARG A 194 -20.23 12.42 -4.45
CA ARG A 194 -21.41 11.53 -4.41
C ARG A 194 -22.64 12.23 -3.84
N LYS A 195 -22.51 12.86 -2.67
CA LYS A 195 -23.64 13.54 -1.99
C LYS A 195 -24.27 14.63 -2.85
N LYS A 196 -23.44 15.45 -3.52
CA LYS A 196 -23.91 16.54 -4.37
C LYS A 196 -24.69 16.06 -5.60
N LEU A 197 -24.35 14.89 -6.14
CA LEU A 197 -25.09 14.30 -7.27
C LEU A 197 -26.46 13.79 -6.84
N GLU A 198 -26.55 13.10 -5.70
CA GLU A 198 -27.81 12.59 -5.15
C GLU A 198 -28.79 13.71 -4.80
N GLU A 199 -28.31 14.76 -4.14
CA GLU A 199 -29.11 15.94 -3.79
C GLU A 199 -29.63 16.67 -5.03
N GLY A 200 -28.78 16.86 -6.05
CA GLY A 200 -29.17 17.55 -7.28
C GLY A 200 -30.19 16.78 -8.14
N ILE A 201 -30.15 15.44 -8.10
CA ILE A 201 -31.14 14.59 -8.78
C ILE A 201 -32.48 14.64 -8.04
N ASN A 202 -32.48 14.52 -6.71
CA ASN A 202 -33.70 14.54 -5.89
C ASN A 202 -34.42 15.90 -5.91
N GLN A 203 -33.68 16.99 -6.03
CA GLN A 203 -34.24 18.35 -6.13
C GLN A 203 -34.67 18.73 -7.57
N GLY A 204 -34.53 17.82 -8.55
CA GLY A 204 -34.89 18.09 -9.95
C GLY A 204 -34.03 19.14 -10.66
N GLN A 205 -32.95 19.60 -10.03
CA GLN A 205 -31.98 20.55 -10.59
C GLN A 205 -31.11 19.89 -11.67
N ILE A 206 -30.86 18.59 -11.52
CA ILE A 206 -30.19 17.74 -12.49
C ILE A 206 -31.27 17.06 -13.37
N LYS A 207 -31.46 17.60 -14.59
CA LYS A 207 -32.34 16.97 -15.58
C LYS A 207 -31.63 15.77 -16.20
N THR A 208 -32.02 14.56 -15.79
CA THR A 208 -31.74 13.35 -16.58
C THR A 208 -32.55 13.45 -17.88
N GLY A 209 -31.92 13.21 -19.04
CA GLY A 209 -32.44 13.62 -20.35
C GLY A 209 -33.90 13.21 -20.59
N LYS A 210 -34.77 14.18 -20.96
CA LYS A 210 -36.08 13.89 -21.56
C LYS A 210 -35.87 13.57 -23.03
N GLY A 211 -36.15 12.33 -23.44
CA GLY A 211 -36.21 11.97 -24.86
C GLY A 211 -37.29 12.76 -25.59
N LEU A 212 -36.95 13.29 -26.76
CA LEU A 212 -37.71 14.28 -27.55
C LEU A 212 -39.12 13.88 -28.04
N ASN A 213 -39.67 12.71 -27.72
CA ASN A 213 -40.96 12.25 -28.29
C ASN A 213 -41.98 11.82 -27.22
N GLN A 214 -42.38 12.73 -26.34
CA GLN A 214 -43.56 12.57 -25.48
C GLN A 214 -44.50 13.77 -25.63
N GLN A 215 -44.94 14.07 -26.85
CA GLN A 215 -46.21 14.74 -27.11
C GLN A 215 -46.85 14.09 -28.33
N LEU A 216 -47.86 13.26 -28.06
CA LEU A 216 -49.06 12.99 -28.85
C LEU A 216 -49.59 11.62 -28.46
N SER A 217 -50.53 11.61 -27.53
CA SER A 217 -51.75 10.79 -27.56
C SER A 217 -52.61 11.30 -26.41
N LEU A 218 -53.60 12.11 -26.77
CA LEU A 218 -54.85 12.26 -26.00
C LEU A 218 -55.56 10.91 -25.97
#